data_AF-A0A836G5B8-F1
#
_entry.id   AF-A0A836G5B8-F1
#
_cell.length_a   1.000
_cell.length_b   1.000
_cell.length_c   1.000
_cell.angle_alpha   90.00
_cell.angle_beta   90.00
_cell.angle_gamma   90.00
#
_symmetry.space_group_name_H-M   'P 1'
#
loop_
_entity.id
_entity.type
_entity.pdbx_description
1 polymer ?
#
loop_
_entity_poly.entity_id
_entity_poly.type
_entity_poly.pdbx_seq_one_letter_code
_entity_poly.pdbx_strand_id
1 'polypeptide(L)'
;MFQVNLSLVSLCLAGCLLSSYAYYVEVRAERAKQLGVVYNAYCDIGPFSCTKVFSSEYGVGARFFGLPKTSIALVGVAYYMVEMLCCWHPTLILVISAPSILATLCLASILVVVLRDLCLVCCLTYVVNVATVCVAYRWWKRTAASRAAAAASSSSTESKKRG
;
A
#
# COMPACT_ATOMS: atom_id res chain seq x y z
N MET A 1 -10.42 -20.84 -12.70
CA MET A 1 -9.76 -21.09 -11.40
C MET A 1 -9.20 -19.77 -10.88
N PHE A 2 -9.76 -19.24 -9.79
CA PHE A 2 -9.20 -18.08 -9.11
C PHE A 2 -7.86 -18.47 -8.47
N GLN A 3 -6.75 -18.15 -9.12
CA GLN A 3 -5.42 -18.34 -8.52
C GLN A 3 -5.13 -17.14 -7.62
N VAL A 4 -5.45 -17.30 -6.34
CA VAL A 4 -5.16 -16.28 -5.32
C VAL A 4 -3.74 -16.51 -4.81
N ASN A 5 -2.88 -15.50 -4.88
CA ASN A 5 -1.54 -15.59 -4.30
C ASN A 5 -1.60 -15.27 -2.82
N LEU A 6 -1.41 -16.29 -1.97
CA LEU A 6 -1.41 -16.12 -0.52
C LEU A 6 -0.37 -15.08 -0.04
N SER A 7 0.76 -14.96 -0.74
CA SER A 7 1.76 -13.93 -0.48
C SER A 7 1.23 -12.51 -0.70
N LEU A 8 0.43 -12.28 -1.75
CA LEU A 8 -0.18 -10.96 -1.98
C LEU A 8 -1.27 -10.67 -0.94
N VAL A 9 -2.08 -11.67 -0.58
CA VAL A 9 -3.12 -11.52 0.44
C VAL A 9 -2.51 -11.18 1.81
N SER A 10 -1.44 -11.87 2.21
CA SER A 10 -0.75 -11.58 3.49
C SER A 10 -0.13 -10.19 3.51
N LEU A 11 0.47 -9.73 2.41
CA LEU A 11 0.99 -8.37 2.29
C LEU A 11 -0.14 -7.32 2.35
N CYS A 12 -1.24 -7.52 1.64
CA CYS A 12 -2.41 -6.62 1.69
C CYS A 12 -3.00 -6.56 3.10
N LEU A 13 -3.11 -7.71 3.78
CA LEU A 13 -3.61 -7.78 5.15
C LEU A 13 -2.68 -7.04 6.12
N ALA A 14 -1.36 -7.21 5.99
CA ALA A 14 -0.39 -6.46 6.78
C ALA A 14 -0.51 -4.94 6.53
N GLY A 15 -0.67 -4.53 5.27
CA GLY A 15 -0.91 -3.13 4.90
C GLY A 15 -2.19 -2.55 5.50
N CYS A 16 -3.29 -3.30 5.44
CA CYS A 16 -4.55 -2.96 6.11
C CYS A 16 -4.34 -2.75 7.61
N LEU A 17 -3.70 -3.70 8.31
CA LEU A 17 -3.46 -3.61 9.75
C LEU A 17 -2.61 -2.39 10.13
N LEU A 18 -1.54 -2.12 9.38
CA LEU A 18 -0.69 -0.94 9.59
C LEU A 18 -1.48 0.36 9.38
N SER A 19 -2.32 0.42 8.34
CA SER A 19 -3.14 1.60 8.04
C SER A 19 -4.24 1.82 9.07
N SER A 20 -4.89 0.74 9.54
CA SER A 20 -5.86 0.81 10.64
C SER A 20 -5.21 1.28 11.93
N TYR A 21 -3.99 0.83 12.22
CA TYR A 21 -3.23 1.28 13.39
C TYR A 21 -2.83 2.76 13.27
N ALA A 22 -2.37 3.21 12.10
CA ALA A 22 -2.10 4.61 11.83
C ALA A 22 -3.35 5.48 12.06
N TYR A 23 -4.50 5.05 11.55
CA TYR A 23 -5.78 5.75 11.75
C TYR A 23 -6.18 5.82 13.22
N TYR A 24 -6.00 4.73 13.96
CA TYR A 24 -6.24 4.69 15.40
C TYR A 24 -5.36 5.68 16.17
N VAL A 25 -4.07 5.75 15.84
CA VAL A 25 -3.13 6.70 16.44
C VAL A 25 -3.52 8.13 16.10
N GLU A 26 -3.88 8.41 14.84
CA GLU A 26 -4.32 9.73 14.38
C GLU A 26 -5.56 10.22 15.13
N VAL A 27 -6.61 9.39 15.23
CA VAL A 27 -7.85 9.75 15.95
C VAL A 27 -7.59 10.01 17.43
N ARG A 28 -6.71 9.22 18.06
CA ARG A 28 -6.33 9.44 19.46
C ARG A 28 -5.49 10.69 19.66
N ALA A 29 -4.55 10.95 18.78
CA ALA A 29 -3.72 12.15 18.82
C ALA A 29 -4.58 13.41 18.66
N GLU A 30 -5.54 13.41 17.72
CA GLU A 30 -6.43 14.56 17.50
C GLU A 30 -7.36 14.80 18.70
N ARG A 31 -7.91 13.72 19.30
CA ARG A 31 -8.72 13.82 20.52
C ARG A 31 -7.90 14.37 21.69
N ALA A 32 -6.66 13.90 21.86
CA ALA A 32 -5.79 14.37 22.93
C ALA A 32 -5.43 15.86 22.77
N LYS A 33 -5.18 16.29 21.52
CA LYS A 33 -4.98 17.70 21.17
C LYS A 33 -6.19 18.57 21.52
N GLN A 34 -7.41 18.10 21.26
CA GLN A 34 -8.65 18.79 21.65
C GLN A 34 -8.84 18.90 23.17
N LEU A 35 -8.40 17.88 23.91
CA LEU A 35 -8.47 17.84 25.38
C LEU A 35 -7.30 18.55 26.07
N GLY A 36 -6.30 19.02 25.32
CA GLY A 36 -5.08 19.63 25.88
C GLY A 36 -4.16 18.64 26.60
N VAL A 37 -4.28 17.34 26.31
CA VAL A 37 -3.49 16.28 26.95
C VAL A 37 -2.39 15.79 26.01
N VAL A 38 -1.20 15.52 26.54
CA VAL A 38 -0.10 14.92 25.76
C VAL A 38 -0.41 13.44 25.50
N TYR A 39 -0.42 13.04 24.24
CA TYR A 39 -0.57 11.64 23.83
C TYR A 39 0.71 11.15 23.16
N ASN A 40 1.17 9.97 23.57
CA ASN A 40 2.28 9.25 22.95
C ASN A 40 1.76 7.87 22.51
N ALA A 41 2.03 7.51 21.27
CA ALA A 41 1.67 6.22 20.71
C ALA A 41 2.71 5.16 21.07
N TYR A 42 2.31 3.88 21.04
CA TYR A 42 3.23 2.77 21.28
C TYR A 42 4.36 2.68 20.24
N CYS A 43 4.15 3.22 19.05
CA CYS A 43 5.15 3.31 17.98
C CYS A 43 6.07 4.54 18.11
N ASP A 44 5.95 5.35 19.16
CA ASP A 44 6.92 6.39 19.50
C ASP A 44 8.10 5.76 20.26
N ILE A 45 9.25 5.64 19.60
CA ILE A 45 10.45 4.99 20.14
C ILE A 45 11.65 5.95 20.04
N GLY A 46 12.08 6.48 21.19
CA GLY A 46 13.23 7.38 21.27
C GLY A 46 13.03 8.64 20.39
N PRO A 47 13.93 8.92 19.42
CA PRO A 47 13.78 10.08 18.53
C PRO A 47 12.70 9.89 17.44
N PHE A 48 12.10 8.71 17.33
CA PHE A 48 11.10 8.39 16.31
C PHE A 48 9.70 8.58 16.87
N SER A 49 9.00 9.63 16.42
CA SER A 49 7.61 9.88 16.84
C SER A 49 6.62 9.76 15.68
N CYS A 50 5.88 8.66 15.66
CA CYS A 50 4.73 8.47 14.79
C CYS A 50 3.59 9.41 15.16
N THR A 51 3.41 9.73 16.45
CA THR A 51 2.36 10.66 16.91
C THR A 51 2.57 12.06 16.36
N LYS A 52 3.81 12.56 16.37
CA LYS A 52 4.17 13.86 15.77
C LYS A 52 3.92 13.86 14.27
N VAL A 53 4.15 12.73 13.61
CA VAL A 53 3.90 12.58 12.17
C VAL A 53 2.42 12.65 11.84
N PHE A 54 1.58 11.89 12.54
CA PHE A 54 0.14 11.84 12.27
C PHE A 54 -0.63 13.07 12.76
N SER A 55 -0.14 13.77 13.78
CA SER A 55 -0.72 15.04 14.26
C SER A 55 -0.31 16.28 13.44
N SER A 56 0.63 16.12 12.50
CA SER A 56 1.05 17.18 11.59
C SER A 56 -0.03 17.51 10.56
N GLU A 57 0.04 18.70 9.94
CA GLU A 57 -0.88 19.08 8.85
C GLU A 57 -0.83 18.13 7.64
N TYR A 58 0.24 17.33 7.53
CA TYR A 58 0.42 16.33 6.48
C TYR A 58 -0.25 15.00 6.81
N GLY A 59 -0.55 14.69 8.08
CA GLY A 59 -1.36 13.51 8.45
C GLY A 59 -2.79 13.62 7.93
N VAL A 60 -3.30 14.85 7.89
CA VAL A 60 -4.59 15.24 7.28
C VAL A 60 -4.41 15.65 5.81
N GLY A 61 -3.55 14.91 5.08
CA GLY A 61 -3.03 15.25 3.74
C GLY A 61 -4.04 15.50 2.62
N ALA A 62 -5.34 15.38 2.88
CA ALA A 62 -6.41 15.81 1.99
C ALA A 62 -6.43 17.33 1.70
N ARG A 63 -5.68 18.17 2.44
CA ARG A 63 -5.60 19.61 2.11
C ARG A 63 -4.87 19.87 0.79
N PHE A 64 -3.91 19.02 0.40
CA PHE A 64 -3.14 19.18 -0.85
C PHE A 64 -3.94 18.78 -2.11
N PHE A 65 -4.93 17.89 -1.96
CA PHE A 65 -5.79 17.42 -3.05
C PHE A 65 -7.20 18.05 -3.06
N GLY A 66 -7.48 19.03 -2.19
CA GLY A 66 -8.79 19.69 -2.11
C GLY A 66 -9.92 18.80 -1.58
N LEU A 67 -9.58 17.68 -0.92
CA LEU A 67 -10.53 16.74 -0.35
C LEU A 67 -10.90 17.16 1.09
N PRO A 68 -12.15 16.98 1.53
CA PRO A 68 -12.59 17.36 2.87
C PRO A 68 -11.90 16.48 3.92
N LYS A 69 -11.19 17.09 4.90
CA LYS A 69 -10.54 16.48 6.10
C LYS A 69 -10.42 14.94 6.07
N THR A 70 -9.74 14.41 5.05
CA THR A 70 -9.60 12.95 4.89
C THR A 70 -8.21 12.57 5.41
N SER A 71 -8.19 11.63 6.35
CA SER A 71 -6.96 11.11 6.92
C SER A 71 -6.20 10.28 5.89
N ILE A 72 -4.89 10.50 5.76
CA ILE A 72 -4.05 9.66 4.88
C ILE A 72 -4.15 8.19 5.28
N ALA A 73 -4.27 7.92 6.59
CA ALA A 73 -4.44 6.56 7.08
C ALA A 73 -5.71 5.88 6.55
N LEU A 74 -6.82 6.61 6.43
CA LEU A 74 -8.07 6.08 5.86
C LEU A 74 -7.94 5.83 4.35
N VAL A 75 -7.23 6.72 3.63
CA VAL A 75 -6.89 6.48 2.22
C VAL A 75 -6.06 5.22 2.06
N GLY A 76 -5.11 4.98 2.96
CA GLY A 76 -4.33 3.73 3.02
C GLY A 76 -5.21 2.49 3.24
N VAL A 77 -6.15 2.54 4.18
CA VAL A 77 -7.10 1.42 4.41
C VAL A 77 -7.92 1.15 3.14
N ALA A 78 -8.48 2.19 2.51
CA ALA A 78 -9.26 2.03 1.29
C ALA A 78 -8.41 1.44 0.15
N TYR A 79 -7.16 1.89 0.01
CA TYR A 79 -6.21 1.39 -0.96
C TYR A 79 -5.95 -0.12 -0.81
N TYR A 80 -5.61 -0.58 0.40
CA TYR A 80 -5.33 -2.00 0.64
C TYR A 80 -6.59 -2.89 0.49
N MET A 81 -7.78 -2.35 0.77
CA MET A 81 -9.05 -3.05 0.51
C MET A 81 -9.27 -3.25 -1.00
N VAL A 82 -8.96 -2.23 -1.82
CA VAL A 82 -9.03 -2.33 -3.28
C VAL A 82 -7.98 -3.30 -3.82
N GLU A 83 -6.74 -3.26 -3.33
CA GLU A 83 -5.71 -4.25 -3.70
C GLU A 83 -6.17 -5.67 -3.39
N MET A 84 -6.73 -5.90 -2.20
CA MET A 84 -7.20 -7.22 -1.79
C MET A 84 -8.33 -7.73 -2.70
N LEU A 85 -9.23 -6.83 -3.15
CA LEU A 85 -10.27 -7.16 -4.13
C LEU A 85 -9.70 -7.47 -5.52
N CYS A 86 -8.48 -7.05 -5.84
CA CYS A 86 -7.84 -7.25 -7.15
C CYS A 86 -6.80 -8.38 -7.19
N CYS A 87 -6.56 -9.07 -6.07
CA CYS A 87 -5.63 -10.20 -5.94
C CYS A 87 -5.94 -11.41 -6.84
N TRP A 88 -7.10 -11.46 -7.50
CA TRP A 88 -7.52 -12.53 -8.40
C TRP A 88 -6.97 -12.40 -9.83
N HIS A 89 -6.52 -11.21 -10.24
CA HIS A 89 -6.04 -10.97 -11.59
C HIS A 89 -4.64 -10.32 -11.62
N PRO A 90 -3.64 -10.96 -12.26
CA PRO A 90 -2.24 -10.51 -12.19
C PRO A 90 -1.99 -9.13 -12.79
N THR A 91 -2.70 -8.75 -13.86
CA THR A 91 -2.54 -7.39 -14.42
C THR A 91 -3.21 -6.34 -13.55
N LEU A 92 -4.36 -6.64 -12.93
CA LEU A 92 -5.11 -5.64 -12.16
C LEU A 92 -4.36 -5.28 -10.89
N ILE A 93 -3.87 -6.28 -10.16
CA ILE A 93 -3.07 -6.04 -8.96
C ILE A 93 -1.80 -5.24 -9.28
N LEU A 94 -1.15 -5.49 -10.42
CA LEU A 94 0.03 -4.73 -10.83
C LEU A 94 -0.30 -3.27 -11.16
N VAL A 95 -1.39 -3.03 -11.90
CA VAL A 95 -1.81 -1.67 -12.27
C VAL A 95 -2.21 -0.85 -11.05
N ILE A 96 -2.88 -1.47 -10.07
CA ILE A 96 -3.28 -0.80 -8.83
C ILE A 96 -2.10 -0.60 -7.89
N SER A 97 -1.18 -1.56 -7.82
CA SER A 97 -0.03 -1.48 -6.92
C SER A 97 1.09 -0.59 -7.41
N ALA A 98 1.29 -0.43 -8.73
CA ALA A 98 2.39 0.37 -9.28
C ALA A 98 2.39 1.85 -8.81
N PRO A 99 1.25 2.58 -8.76
CA PRO A 99 1.18 3.93 -8.22
C PRO A 99 1.64 4.06 -6.75
N SER A 100 1.56 2.98 -5.96
CA SER A 100 1.94 3.02 -4.55
C SER A 100 3.43 3.25 -4.33
N ILE A 101 4.28 2.93 -5.30
CA ILE A 101 5.71 3.26 -5.26
C ILE A 101 5.90 4.76 -5.33
N LEU A 102 5.19 5.43 -6.24
CA LEU A 102 5.25 6.88 -6.36
C LEU A 102 4.69 7.56 -5.10
N ALA A 103 3.56 7.05 -4.58
CA ALA A 103 3.00 7.52 -3.32
C ALA A 103 4.02 7.36 -2.16
N THR A 104 4.65 6.19 -2.06
CA THR A 104 5.69 5.89 -1.05
C THR A 104 6.87 6.86 -1.14
N LEU A 105 7.37 7.14 -2.35
CA LEU A 105 8.46 8.10 -2.56
C LEU A 105 8.06 9.54 -2.18
N CYS A 106 6.83 9.93 -2.53
CA CYS A 106 6.29 11.24 -2.17
C CYS A 106 6.19 11.40 -0.64
N LEU A 107 5.58 10.43 0.04
CA LEU A 107 5.48 10.42 1.51
C LEU A 107 6.84 10.37 2.20
N ALA A 108 7.77 9.54 1.70
CA ALA A 108 9.13 9.47 2.24
C ALA A 108 9.86 10.81 2.13
N SER A 109 9.67 11.53 1.02
CA SER A 109 10.23 12.87 0.82
C SER A 109 9.67 13.86 1.84
N ILE A 110 8.37 13.80 2.15
CA ILE A 110 7.74 14.63 3.19
C ILE A 110 8.32 14.32 4.57
N LEU A 111 8.50 13.05 4.92
CA LEU A 111 9.08 12.66 6.21
C LEU A 111 10.48 13.24 6.41
N VAL A 112 11.34 13.13 5.39
CA VAL A 112 12.75 13.56 5.49
C VAL A 112 12.87 15.09 5.44
N VAL A 113 12.19 15.74 4.50
CA VAL A 113 12.38 17.17 4.24
C VAL A 113 11.59 18.04 5.21
N VAL A 114 10.34 17.65 5.51
CA VAL A 114 9.39 18.52 6.22
C VAL A 114 9.35 18.21 7.71
N LEU A 115 9.10 16.95 8.07
CA LEU A 115 8.93 16.57 9.47
C LEU A 115 10.27 16.36 10.19
N ARG A 116 11.30 15.94 9.45
CA ARG A 116 12.62 15.52 10.01
C ARG A 116 12.49 14.47 11.12
N ASP A 117 11.40 13.68 11.08
CA ASP A 117 11.13 12.58 12.00
C ASP A 117 10.88 11.30 11.18
N LEU A 118 11.37 10.18 11.68
CA LEU A 118 11.14 8.86 11.09
C LEU A 118 9.98 8.17 11.81
N CYS A 119 8.99 7.73 11.03
CA CYS A 119 7.83 6.98 11.52
C CYS A 119 8.01 5.49 11.20
N LEU A 120 8.12 4.64 12.22
CA LEU A 120 8.29 3.19 12.05
C LEU A 120 7.12 2.59 11.25
N VAL A 121 5.88 3.01 11.54
CA VAL A 121 4.68 2.52 10.85
C VAL A 121 4.74 2.87 9.35
N CYS A 122 5.12 4.11 9.01
CA CYS A 122 5.31 4.52 7.62
C CYS A 122 6.40 3.70 6.93
N CYS A 123 7.54 3.49 7.59
CA CYS A 123 8.62 2.65 7.05
C CYS A 123 8.12 1.22 6.74
N LEU A 124 7.34 0.61 7.64
CA LEU A 124 6.76 -0.71 7.42
C LEU A 124 5.78 -0.70 6.24
N THR A 125 4.92 0.31 6.13
CA THR A 125 4.02 0.50 4.98
C THR A 125 4.79 0.60 3.67
N TYR A 126 5.94 1.27 3.64
CA TYR A 126 6.78 1.39 2.45
C TYR A 126 7.37 0.04 2.03
N VAL A 127 7.86 -0.74 3.00
CA VAL A 127 8.36 -2.10 2.76
C VAL A 127 7.24 -2.98 2.21
N VAL A 128 6.03 -2.91 2.79
CA VAL A 128 4.86 -3.65 2.31
C VAL A 128 4.52 -3.28 0.87
N ASN A 129 4.46 -1.98 0.53
CA ASN A 129 4.13 -1.53 -0.83
C ASN A 129 5.15 -2.03 -1.87
N VAL A 130 6.44 -1.90 -1.58
CA VAL A 130 7.51 -2.39 -2.47
C VAL A 130 7.41 -3.90 -2.63
N ALA A 131 7.22 -4.64 -1.54
CA ALA A 131 7.05 -6.08 -1.58
C ALA A 131 5.84 -6.50 -2.41
N THR A 132 4.69 -5.83 -2.26
CA THR A 132 3.47 -6.09 -3.03
C THR A 132 3.72 -5.93 -4.52
N VAL A 133 4.36 -4.83 -4.94
CA VAL A 133 4.69 -4.59 -6.36
C VAL A 133 5.68 -5.62 -6.89
N CYS A 134 6.71 -5.99 -6.12
CA CYS A 134 7.66 -7.01 -6.53
C CYS A 134 6.99 -8.39 -6.73
N VAL A 135 6.13 -8.80 -5.81
CA VAL A 135 5.41 -10.07 -5.91
C VAL A 135 4.39 -10.03 -7.05
N ALA A 136 3.66 -8.92 -7.21
CA ALA A 136 2.71 -8.71 -8.30
C ALA A 136 3.41 -8.77 -9.67
N TYR A 137 4.57 -8.13 -9.80
CA TYR A 137 5.37 -8.15 -11.03
C TYR A 137 5.88 -9.56 -11.37
N ARG A 138 6.37 -10.29 -10.36
CA ARG A 138 6.80 -11.69 -10.54
C ARG A 138 5.64 -12.59 -10.96
N TRP A 139 4.46 -12.40 -10.37
CA TRP A 139 3.27 -13.16 -10.75
C TRP A 139 2.83 -12.82 -12.18
N TRP A 140 2.74 -11.55 -12.53
CA TRP A 140 2.41 -11.09 -13.88
C TRP A 140 3.35 -11.65 -14.94
N LYS A 141 4.67 -11.61 -14.70
CA LYS A 141 5.68 -12.15 -15.63
C LYS A 141 5.50 -13.65 -15.88
N ARG A 142 5.20 -14.42 -14.82
CA ARG A 142 4.93 -15.86 -14.92
C ARG A 142 3.66 -16.13 -15.73
N THR A 143 2.58 -15.40 -15.46
CA THR A 143 1.33 -15.57 -16.21
C THR A 143 1.49 -15.17 -17.68
N ALA A 144 2.22 -14.09 -17.97
CA ALA A 144 2.50 -13.68 -19.35
C ALA A 144 3.30 -14.74 -20.13
N ALA A 145 4.33 -15.31 -19.51
CA ALA A 145 5.11 -16.39 -20.11
C ALA A 145 4.27 -17.65 -20.38
N SER A 146 3.42 -18.07 -19.42
CA SER A 146 2.51 -19.20 -19.61
C SER A 146 1.49 -18.97 -20.73
N ARG A 147 0.96 -17.74 -20.86
CA ARG A 147 0.04 -17.38 -21.95
C ARG A 147 0.72 -17.41 -23.31
N ALA A 148 1.96 -16.94 -23.41
CA ALA A 148 2.75 -17.00 -24.64
C ALA A 148 3.04 -18.46 -25.06
N ALA A 149 3.42 -19.32 -24.10
CA ALA A 149 3.64 -20.74 -24.35
C ALA A 149 2.36 -21.46 -24.82
N ALA A 150 1.21 -21.16 -24.19
CA ALA A 150 -0.08 -21.71 -24.60
C ALA A 150 -0.47 -21.28 -26.03
N ALA A 151 -0.29 -20.01 -26.38
CA ALA A 151 -0.58 -19.50 -27.72
C ALA A 151 0.31 -20.13 -28.80
N ALA A 152 1.58 -20.42 -28.49
CA ALA A 152 2.48 -21.14 -29.40
C ALA A 152 2.06 -22.62 -29.60
N SER A 153 1.51 -23.26 -28.57
CA SER A 153 1.02 -24.65 -28.68
C SER A 153 -0.26 -24.77 -29.53
N SER A 154 -1.17 -23.80 -29.44
CA SER A 154 -2.42 -23.82 -30.21
C SER A 154 -2.21 -23.59 -31.70
N SER A 155 -1.25 -22.74 -32.10
CA SER A 155 -0.94 -22.49 -33.51
C SER A 155 -0.32 -23.72 -34.20
N SER A 156 0.53 -24.47 -33.50
CA SER A 156 1.12 -25.72 -34.03
C SER A 156 0.10 -26.83 -34.26
N THR A 157 -0.94 -26.90 -33.42
CA THR A 157 -2.00 -27.92 -33.53
C THR A 157 -2.96 -27.61 -34.69
N GLU A 158 -3.25 -26.33 -34.96
CA GLU A 158 -4.11 -25.94 -36.08
C GLU A 158 -3.42 -26.16 -37.44
N SER A 159 -2.12 -25.92 -37.53
CA SER A 159 -1.34 -26.18 -38.76
C SER A 159 -1.27 -27.67 -39.11
N LYS A 160 -1.18 -28.55 -38.12
CA LYS A 160 -1.17 -30.01 -38.32
C LYS A 160 -2.55 -30.60 -38.70
N LYS A 161 -3.64 -29.85 -38.49
CA LYS A 161 -5.00 -30.30 -38.82
C LYS A 161 -5.45 -29.89 -40.23
N ARG A 162 -4.67 -29.05 -40.93
CA ARG A 162 -4.95 -28.53 -42.28
C ARG A 162 -4.04 -29.14 -43.38
N GLY A 163 -3.09 -29.99 -43.02
CA GLY A 163 -2.28 -30.78 -43.95
C GLY A 163 -2.62 -32.26 -43.84
#